data_AF-A0A2N2DFF3-F1
#
_entry.id   AF-A0A2N2DFF3-F1
#
_cell.length_a   1.000
_cell.length_b   1.000
_cell.length_c   1.000
_cell.angle_alpha   90.00
_cell.angle_beta   90.00
_cell.angle_gamma   90.00
#
_symmetry.space_group_name_H-M   'P 1'
#
loop_
_entity.id
_entity.type
_entity.pdbx_description
1 polymer ?
#
loop_
_entity_poly.entity_id
_entity_poly.type
_entity_poly.pdbx_seq_one_letter_code
_entity_poly.pdbx_strand_id
1 'polypeptide(L)'
;MQAKTGITVYPEKCRGCRRCEMACSWNTGGLTNPRMAGIQIWKTEDQGRDLPVFNQTCLDQFCGKEHPEKRGSGIPLCVSTCLFGALKVEEAGENG
;
A
#
# COMPACT_ATOMS: atom_id res chain seq x y z
N MET A 1 3.13 14.95 19.50
CA MET A 1 3.81 14.53 18.27
C MET A 1 3.18 13.21 17.80
N GLN A 2 2.69 13.11 16.57
CA GLN A 2 1.94 11.93 16.10
C GLN A 2 2.90 10.83 15.62
N ALA A 3 2.63 9.60 16.07
CA ALA A 3 3.38 8.38 15.77
C ALA A 3 3.49 8.13 14.25
N LYS A 4 4.71 8.05 13.74
CA LYS A 4 4.99 7.88 12.32
C LYS A 4 4.74 6.41 11.94
N THR A 5 3.57 6.13 11.36
CA THR A 5 3.20 4.79 10.87
C THR A 5 3.70 4.68 9.43
N GLY A 6 4.72 3.86 9.17
CA GLY A 6 5.35 3.71 7.85
C GLY A 6 4.87 2.47 7.10
N ILE A 7 5.03 2.43 5.77
CA ILE A 7 4.87 1.20 4.99
C ILE A 7 6.24 0.72 4.53
N THR A 8 6.61 -0.49 4.94
CA THR A 8 7.81 -1.17 4.45
C THR A 8 7.46 -2.06 3.26
N VAL A 9 8.30 -1.94 2.23
CA VAL A 9 8.13 -2.62 0.95
C VAL A 9 9.18 -3.71 0.82
N TYR A 10 8.72 -4.92 0.47
CA TYR A 10 9.53 -6.11 0.19
C TYR A 10 9.33 -6.50 -1.29
N PRO A 11 10.09 -5.88 -2.22
CA PRO A 11 9.92 -6.09 -3.66
C PRO A 11 10.07 -7.56 -4.08
N GLU A 12 10.93 -8.30 -3.39
CA GLU A 12 11.23 -9.71 -3.65
C GLU A 12 10.03 -10.64 -3.39
N LYS A 13 9.05 -10.17 -2.60
CA LYS A 13 7.81 -10.91 -2.32
C LYS A 13 6.66 -10.49 -3.23
N CYS A 14 6.83 -9.41 -3.99
CA CYS A 14 5.80 -8.95 -4.91
C CYS A 14 5.68 -9.93 -6.10
N ARG A 15 4.43 -10.26 -6.46
CA ARG A 15 4.09 -11.16 -7.57
C ARG A 15 3.36 -10.44 -8.71
N GLY A 16 3.37 -9.12 -8.70
CA GLY A 16 2.73 -8.31 -9.74
C GLY A 16 1.21 -8.50 -9.87
N CYS A 17 0.52 -8.97 -8.83
CA CYS A 17 -0.91 -9.28 -8.89
C CYS A 17 -1.84 -8.04 -8.95
N ARG A 18 -1.30 -6.83 -8.75
CA ARG A 18 -2.00 -5.52 -8.82
C ARG A 18 -3.23 -5.35 -7.93
N ARG A 19 -3.45 -6.24 -6.95
CA ARG A 19 -4.55 -6.13 -5.98
C ARG A 19 -4.46 -4.86 -5.14
N CYS A 20 -3.25 -4.44 -4.80
CA CYS A 20 -2.98 -3.19 -4.08
C CYS A 20 -3.43 -1.95 -4.88
N GLU A 21 -3.28 -1.94 -6.21
CA GLU A 21 -3.75 -0.84 -7.07
C GLU A 21 -5.28 -0.78 -7.09
N MET A 22 -5.93 -1.92 -7.26
CA MET A 22 -7.40 -1.98 -7.24
C MET A 22 -7.94 -1.54 -5.89
N ALA A 23 -7.40 -2.06 -4.79
CA ALA A 23 -7.85 -1.72 -3.45
C ALA A 23 -7.60 -0.24 -3.11
N CYS A 24 -6.43 0.29 -3.49
CA CYS A 24 -6.10 1.70 -3.26
C CYS A 24 -6.95 2.66 -4.11
N SER A 25 -7.29 2.28 -5.34
CA SER A 25 -8.17 3.10 -6.22
C SER A 25 -9.66 3.02 -5.88
N TRP A 26 -10.05 2.12 -4.96
CA TRP A 26 -11.44 1.96 -4.59
C TRP A 26 -12.03 3.23 -3.98
N ASN A 27 -13.27 3.53 -4.34
CA ASN A 27 -14.05 4.64 -3.78
C ASN A 27 -15.47 4.17 -3.47
N THR A 28 -16.15 4.81 -2.53
CA THR A 28 -17.50 4.46 -2.07
C THR A 28 -18.57 4.49 -3.17
N GLY A 29 -18.30 5.15 -4.30
CA GLY A 29 -19.17 5.16 -5.49
C GLY A 29 -19.04 3.94 -6.41
N GLY A 30 -18.26 2.91 -6.04
CA GLY A 30 -18.12 1.67 -6.81
C GLY A 30 -17.25 1.78 -8.08
N LEU A 31 -16.91 2.99 -8.52
CA LEU A 31 -15.92 3.19 -9.58
C LEU A 31 -14.51 3.00 -9.02
N THR A 32 -13.78 2.04 -9.57
CA THR A 32 -12.36 1.82 -9.30
C THR A 32 -11.55 2.19 -10.54
N ASN A 33 -10.60 3.13 -10.40
CA ASN A 33 -9.66 3.45 -11.46
C ASN A 33 -8.23 3.16 -10.98
N PRO A 34 -7.64 1.99 -11.29
CA PRO A 34 -6.30 1.62 -10.86
C PRO A 34 -5.24 2.66 -11.23
N ARG A 35 -5.41 3.44 -12.30
CA ARG A 35 -4.47 4.52 -12.68
C ARG A 35 -4.43 5.69 -11.69
N MET A 36 -5.46 5.84 -10.86
CA MET A 36 -5.54 6.86 -9.81
C MET A 36 -5.14 6.31 -8.43
N ALA A 37 -4.68 5.06 -8.34
CA ALA A 37 -4.19 4.51 -7.10
C ALA A 37 -2.89 5.21 -6.67
N GLY A 38 -2.77 5.50 -5.38
CA GLY A 38 -1.54 6.01 -4.77
C GLY A 38 -0.39 4.99 -4.70
N ILE A 39 -0.62 3.76 -5.18
CA ILE A 39 0.38 2.71 -5.39
C ILE A 39 0.21 2.14 -6.80
N GLN A 40 1.32 1.88 -7.50
CA GLN A 40 1.38 1.25 -8.82
C GLN A 40 2.40 0.11 -8.80
N ILE A 41 2.15 -0.97 -9.55
CA ILE A 41 3.17 -1.98 -9.82
C ILE A 41 3.93 -1.58 -11.08
N TRP A 42 5.23 -1.37 -10.93
CA TRP A 42 6.16 -1.23 -12.03
C TRP A 42 6.81 -2.56 -12.35
N LYS A 43 6.74 -2.96 -13.61
CA LYS A 43 7.37 -4.17 -14.11
C LYS A 43 8.72 -3.82 -14.71
N THR A 44 9.76 -4.46 -14.22
CA THR A 44 11.11 -4.37 -14.80
C THR A 44 11.40 -5.68 -15.50
N GLU A 45 11.18 -5.72 -16.81
CA GLU A 45 11.35 -6.93 -17.63
C GLU A 45 12.80 -7.43 -17.62
N ASP A 46 13.76 -6.51 -17.54
CA ASP A 46 15.19 -6.74 -17.44
C ASP A 46 15.60 -7.44 -16.12
N GLN A 47 14.84 -7.22 -15.05
CA GLN A 47 15.12 -7.82 -13.74
C GLN A 47 14.16 -8.96 -13.38
N GLY A 48 13.12 -9.19 -14.18
CA GLY A 48 12.04 -10.14 -13.88
C GLY A 48 11.34 -9.83 -12.55
N ARG A 49 11.25 -8.55 -12.18
CA ARG A 49 10.71 -8.10 -10.89
C ARG A 49 9.52 -7.18 -11.07
N ASP A 50 8.60 -7.26 -10.12
CA ASP A 50 7.44 -6.38 -10.00
C ASP A 50 7.61 -5.49 -8.77
N LEU A 51 7.90 -4.21 -8.95
CA LEU A 51 8.13 -3.26 -7.86
C LEU A 51 6.86 -2.48 -7.53
N PRO A 52 6.32 -2.58 -6.30
CA PRO A 52 5.29 -1.65 -5.85
C PRO A 52 5.90 -0.28 -5.56
N VAL A 53 5.40 0.75 -6.24
CA VAL A 53 5.83 2.15 -6.15
C VAL A 53 4.68 2.99 -5.61
N PHE A 54 4.95 3.79 -4.58
CA PHE A 54 3.98 4.69 -3.97
C PHE A 54 4.14 6.12 -4.48
N ASN A 55 3.07 6.90 -4.45
CA ASN A 55 3.16 8.34 -4.65
C ASN A 55 3.79 9.03 -3.41
N GLN A 56 4.31 10.24 -3.61
CA GLN A 56 4.97 11.01 -2.54
C GLN A 56 4.04 11.25 -1.35
N THR A 57 2.78 11.60 -1.60
CA THR A 57 1.80 11.87 -0.53
C THR A 57 1.60 10.66 0.40
N CYS A 58 1.50 9.45 -0.15
CA CYS A 58 1.33 8.22 0.62
C CYS A 58 2.58 7.88 1.44
N LEU A 59 3.78 8.20 0.92
CA LEU A 59 5.05 8.00 1.63
C LEU A 59 5.25 9.02 2.75
N ASP A 60 4.91 10.28 2.50
CA ASP A 60 5.18 11.38 3.43
C ASP A 60 4.16 11.46 4.57
N GLN A 61 2.88 11.21 4.27
CA GLN A 61 1.79 11.45 5.22
C GLN A 61 1.08 10.18 5.68
N PHE A 62 1.46 9.00 5.17
CA PHE A 62 0.72 7.75 5.34
C PHE A 62 -0.76 7.90 4.99
N CYS A 63 -1.16 7.52 3.77
CA CYS A 63 -2.50 7.88 3.29
C CYS A 63 -3.66 7.26 4.09
N GLY A 64 -3.39 6.26 4.94
CA GLY A 64 -4.35 5.73 5.91
C GLY A 64 -5.67 5.30 5.28
N LYS A 65 -5.66 4.92 3.99
CA LYS A 65 -6.88 4.61 3.26
C LYS A 65 -7.36 3.23 3.69
N GLU A 66 -8.25 3.21 4.67
CA GLU A 66 -8.82 2.01 5.28
C GLU A 66 -10.19 1.64 4.68
N HIS A 67 -10.59 0.39 4.89
CA HIS A 67 -11.95 -0.02 4.60
C HIS A 67 -12.93 0.63 5.60
N PRO A 68 -14.12 1.09 5.18
CA PRO A 68 -15.09 1.70 6.10
C PRO A 68 -15.49 0.81 7.28
N GLU A 69 -15.53 -0.51 7.09
CA GLU A 69 -15.83 -1.49 8.15
C GLU A 69 -14.65 -1.75 9.12
N LYS A 70 -13.42 -1.40 8.72
CA LYS A 70 -12.18 -1.59 9.50
C LYS A 70 -11.50 -0.26 9.85
N ARG A 71 -12.27 0.82 9.84
CA ARG A 71 -11.79 2.17 10.12
C ARG A 71 -11.25 2.24 11.54
N GLY A 72 -10.01 2.68 11.72
CA GLY A 72 -9.31 2.70 13.01
C GLY A 72 -8.38 1.50 13.27
N SER A 73 -8.21 0.60 12.31
CA SER A 73 -7.22 -0.49 12.39
C SER A 73 -5.78 -0.03 12.19
N GLY A 74 -5.58 1.14 11.58
CA GLY A 74 -4.26 1.65 11.17
C GLY A 74 -3.70 0.93 9.94
N ILE A 75 -4.44 0.00 9.31
CA ILE A 75 -3.94 -0.83 8.21
C ILE A 75 -4.54 -0.37 6.88
N PRO A 76 -3.73 0.16 5.95
CA PRO A 76 -4.23 0.64 4.67
C PRO A 76 -4.64 -0.53 3.77
N LEU A 77 -5.61 -0.27 2.89
CA LEU A 77 -6.19 -1.24 1.95
C LEU A 77 -5.13 -1.96 1.09
N CYS A 78 -4.07 -1.26 0.68
CA CYS A 78 -2.99 -1.84 -0.10
C CYS A 78 -2.19 -2.90 0.69
N VAL A 79 -2.00 -2.70 1.99
CA VAL A 79 -1.32 -3.67 2.88
C VAL A 79 -2.25 -4.84 3.19
N SER A 80 -3.50 -4.57 3.58
CA SER A 80 -4.44 -5.63 3.96
C SER A 80 -4.81 -6.59 2.81
N THR A 81 -4.75 -6.12 1.56
CA THR A 81 -4.99 -6.96 0.36
C THR A 81 -3.74 -7.71 -0.12
N CYS A 82 -2.56 -7.43 0.45
CA CYS A 82 -1.30 -8.03 0.01
C CYS A 82 -1.12 -9.45 0.59
N LEU A 83 -1.61 -10.46 -0.11
CA LEU A 83 -1.49 -11.86 0.34
C LEU A 83 -0.06 -12.40 0.38
N PHE A 84 0.85 -11.80 -0.38
CA PHE A 84 2.24 -12.26 -0.46
C PHE A 84 3.16 -11.60 0.58
N GLY A 85 2.64 -10.65 1.37
CA GLY A 85 3.42 -9.95 2.38
C GLY A 85 4.51 -9.04 1.81
N ALA A 86 4.31 -8.55 0.57
CA ALA A 86 5.19 -7.58 -0.08
C ALA A 86 5.06 -6.16 0.53
N LEU A 87 3.98 -5.89 1.25
CA LEU A 87 3.70 -4.62 1.91
C LEU A 87 3.39 -4.90 3.37
N LYS A 88 4.02 -4.15 4.29
CA LYS A 88 3.76 -4.24 5.73
C LYS A 88 3.69 -2.85 6.35
N VAL A 89 2.87 -2.70 7.38
CA VAL A 89 2.88 -1.51 8.23
C VAL A 89 3.94 -1.70 9.31
N GLU A 90 4.78 -0.70 9.51
CA GLU A 90 5.62 -0.59 10.70
C GLU A 90 4.91 0.28 11.73
N GLU A 91 4.59 -0.32 12.87
CA GLU A 91 4.20 0.43 14.05
C GLU A 91 5.48 1.00 14.65
N ALA A 92 5.56 2.33 14.75
CA ALA A 92 6.63 2.97 15.50
C ALA A 92 6.48 2.62 16.99
N GLY A 93 7.04 1.48 17.40
CA GLY A 93 7.43 1.28 18.78
C GLY A 93 8.51 2.30 19.12
N GLU A 94 8.26 3.12 20.14
CA GLU A 94 9.28 3.87 20.86
C GLU A 94 10.48 2.96 21.13
N ASN A 95 11.59 3.21 20.45
CA ASN A 95 12.89 2.73 20.86
C ASN A 95 13.63 3.90 21.51
N GLY A 96 13.58 3.94 22.85
CA GLY A 96 14.57 4.57 23.74
C GLY A 96 14.62 6.09 23.76
#